data_AF-J5UD18-F1
#
_entry.id   AF-J5UD18-F1
#
_cell.length_a   1.000
_cell.length_b   1.000
_cell.length_c   1.000
_cell.angle_alpha   90.00
_cell.angle_beta   90.00
_cell.angle_gamma   90.00
#
_symmetry.space_group_name_H-M   'P 1'
#
loop_
_entity.id
_entity.type
_entity.pdbx_description
1 polymer ?
#
loop_
_entity_poly.entity_id
_entity_poly.type
_entity_poly.pdbx_seq_one_letter_code
_entity_poly.pdbx_strand_id
1 'polypeptide(L)' 'MINFYDKEMNLLETIEFIEITWNRKWTEAGDFTIYTIANEWNDKIKYINIDGRPETGIVKKIVIEEKIEGTFLTLEFTI' A
#
# COMPACT_ATOMS: atom_id res chain seq x y z
N MET A 1 -6.25 -4.57 -11.26
CA MET A 1 -5.09 -3.65 -11.32
C MET A 1 -5.06 -2.85 -10.02
N ILE A 2 -3.89 -2.52 -9.48
CA ILE A 2 -3.79 -1.68 -8.27
C ILE A 2 -3.47 -0.27 -8.71
N ASN A 3 -4.28 0.67 -8.24
CA ASN A 3 -4.13 2.10 -8.50
C ASN A 3 -3.63 2.77 -7.23
N PHE A 4 -2.56 3.55 -7.34
CA PHE A 4 -2.00 4.35 -6.26
C PHE A 4 -2.34 5.81 -6.46
N TYR A 5 -2.67 6.53 -5.39
CA TYR A 5 -2.97 7.96 -5.48
C TYR A 5 -2.21 8.77 -4.44
N ASP A 6 -1.96 10.03 -4.78
CA ASP A 6 -1.44 11.03 -3.87
C ASP A 6 -2.55 11.64 -2.99
N LYS A 7 -2.16 12.59 -2.12
CA LYS A 7 -3.09 13.31 -1.24
C LYS A 7 -4.21 14.05 -2.00
N GLU A 8 -3.98 14.44 -3.24
CA GLU A 8 -4.92 15.21 -4.07
C GLU A 8 -5.78 14.29 -4.95
N MET A 9 -5.68 12.96 -4.77
CA MET A 9 -6.34 11.93 -5.58
C MET A 9 -5.86 11.90 -7.04
N ASN A 10 -4.64 12.38 -7.31
CA ASN A 10 -4.01 12.17 -8.61
C ASN A 10 -3.47 10.74 -8.69
N LEU A 11 -3.69 10.09 -9.83
CA LEU A 11 -3.16 8.76 -10.09
C LEU A 11 -1.62 8.82 -10.18
N LEU A 12 -0.96 7.95 -9.43
CA LEU A 12 0.49 7.78 -9.44
C LEU A 12 0.88 6.56 -10.26
N GLU A 13 2.15 6.51 -10.66
CA GLU A 13 2.73 5.35 -11.32
C GLU A 13 2.64 4.10 -10.41
N THR A 14 2.47 2.94 -11.06
CA THR A 14 2.47 1.67 -10.35
C THR A 14 3.86 1.39 -9.82
N ILE A 15 3.95 1.01 -8.54
CA ILE A 15 5.21 0.58 -7.93
C ILE A 15 5.35 -0.93 -8.01
N GLU A 16 6.59 -1.40 -8.09
CA GLU A 16 6.92 -2.80 -7.87
C GLU A 16 6.85 -3.09 -6.37
N PHE A 17 6.29 -4.25 -6.02
CA PHE A 17 6.21 -4.73 -4.64
C PHE A 17 6.45 -6.22 -4.60
N ILE A 18 6.99 -6.69 -3.48
CA ILE A 18 7.30 -8.10 -3.26
C ILE A 18 6.01 -8.87 -2.94
N GLU A 19 5.19 -8.31 -2.06
CA GLU A 19 3.94 -8.94 -1.63
C GLU A 19 2.85 -7.90 -1.36
N ILE A 20 1.61 -8.26 -1.68
CA ILE A 20 0.42 -7.57 -1.19
C ILE A 20 -0.52 -8.57 -0.52
N THR A 21 -0.88 -8.28 0.72
CA THR A 21 -1.84 -9.06 1.50
C THR A 21 -3.10 -8.23 1.72
N TRP A 22 -4.26 -8.86 1.55
CA TRP A 22 -5.55 -8.25 1.85
C TRP A 22 -6.25 -9.04 2.93
N ASN A 23 -6.45 -8.40 4.08
CA ASN A 23 -7.14 -8.98 5.22
C ASN A 23 -8.50 -8.30 5.39
N ARG A 24 -9.55 -8.92 4.86
CA ARG A 24 -10.93 -8.46 5.02
C ARG A 24 -11.80 -9.54 5.65
N LYS A 25 -12.64 -9.12 6.60
CA LYS A 25 -13.80 -9.90 7.04
C LYS A 25 -15.07 -9.36 6.40
N TRP A 26 -16.11 -10.18 6.34
CA TRP A 26 -17.38 -9.80 5.70
C TRP A 26 -18.11 -8.65 6.41
N THR A 27 -17.87 -8.47 7.71
CA THR A 27 -18.61 -7.56 8.59
C THR A 27 -17.78 -6.40 9.13
N GLU A 28 -16.48 -6.33 8.81
CA GLU A 28 -15.55 -5.35 9.38
C GLU A 28 -14.73 -4.70 8.26
N ALA A 29 -14.34 -3.45 8.48
CA ALA A 29 -13.28 -2.77 7.75
C ALA A 29 -12.05 -3.70 7.69
N GLY A 30 -11.46 -3.82 6.50
CA GLY A 30 -10.28 -4.65 6.30
C GLY A 30 -9.00 -3.83 6.34
N ASP A 31 -7.89 -4.50 6.06
CA ASP A 31 -6.61 -3.86 5.86
C ASP A 31 -5.90 -4.43 4.63
N PHE A 32 -5.13 -3.59 3.96
CA PHE A 32 -4.12 -4.01 2.98
C PHE A 32 -2.74 -3.87 3.59
N THR A 33 -1.87 -4.82 3.30
CA THR A 33 -0.47 -4.76 3.66
C THR A 33 0.35 -4.89 2.39
N ILE A 34 1.22 -3.92 2.12
CA ILE A 34 2.18 -3.99 1.01
C ILE A 34 3.58 -4.13 1.60
N TYR A 35 4.33 -5.11 1.11
CA TYR A 35 5.74 -5.30 1.41
C TYR A 35 6.56 -4.99 0.16
N THR A 36 7.47 -4.02 0.27
CA THR A 36 8.33 -3.60 -0.85
C THR A 36 9.72 -3.17 -0.38
N ILE A 37 10.64 -2.92 -1.31
CA ILE A 37 11.93 -2.31 -1.02
C ILE A 37 11.79 -0.79 -0.94
N ALA A 38 12.56 -0.15 -0.07
CA ALA A 38 12.44 1.29 0.17
C ALA A 38 12.69 2.15 -1.07
N ASN A 39 13.54 1.67 -1.98
CA ASN A 39 13.87 2.38 -3.22
C ASN A 39 12.71 2.42 -4.23
N GLU A 40 11.79 1.45 -4.19
CA GLU A 40 10.64 1.37 -5.10
C GLU A 40 9.41 2.08 -4.52
N TRP A 41 9.44 2.43 -3.24
CA TRP A 41 8.32 3.10 -2.59
C TRP A 41 8.28 4.59 -2.92
N ASN A 42 7.11 5.05 -3.37
CA ASN A 42 6.82 6.46 -3.56
C ASN A 42 6.10 7.01 -2.32
N ASP A 43 6.77 7.86 -1.55
CA ASP A 43 6.28 8.46 -0.30
C ASP A 43 5.05 9.37 -0.50
N LYS A 44 4.79 9.78 -1.75
CA LYS A 44 3.58 10.53 -2.12
C LYS A 44 2.32 9.68 -2.10
N ILE A 45 2.45 8.35 -2.15
CA ILE A 45 1.31 7.45 -2.09
C ILE A 45 0.61 7.61 -0.72
N LYS A 46 -0.68 7.91 -0.76
CA LYS A 46 -1.55 8.02 0.42
C LYS A 46 -2.78 7.14 0.31
N TYR A 47 -3.21 6.81 -0.90
CA TYR A 47 -4.35 5.96 -1.15
C TYR A 47 -4.01 4.81 -2.08
N ILE A 48 -4.69 3.70 -1.86
CA ILE A 48 -4.67 2.53 -2.72
C ILE A 48 -6.10 2.16 -3.10
N ASN A 49 -6.33 1.88 -4.37
CA ASN A 49 -7.58 1.31 -4.84
C ASN A 49 -7.28 0.06 -5.66
N ILE A 50 -8.12 -0.96 -5.52
CA ILE A 50 -8.04 -2.15 -6.37
C ILE A 50 -9.15 -2.03 -7.41
N ASP A 51 -8.75 -1.99 -8.68
CA ASP A 51 -9.66 -1.97 -9.82
C ASP A 51 -10.66 -3.14 -9.74
N GLY A 52 -11.94 -2.82 -9.92
CA GLY A 52 -13.05 -3.74 -9.71
C GLY A 52 -13.59 -3.77 -8.27
N ARG A 53 -13.08 -2.91 -7.37
CA ARG A 53 -13.57 -2.80 -5.98
C ARG A 53 -13.92 -1.35 -5.61
N PRO A 54 -15.02 -1.13 -4.87
CA PRO A 54 -15.42 0.22 -4.45
C PRO A 54 -14.56 0.77 -3.31
N GLU A 55 -13.81 -0.08 -2.59
CA GLU A 55 -13.07 0.34 -1.41
C GLU A 55 -11.73 1.02 -1.76
N THR A 56 -11.39 2.08 -1.02
CA THR A 56 -10.11 2.79 -1.13
C THR A 56 -9.40 2.72 0.22
N GLY A 57 -8.22 2.09 0.24
CA GLY A 57 -7.40 1.99 1.44
C GLY A 57 -6.60 3.27 1.65
N ILE A 58 -6.49 3.71 2.90
CA ILE A 58 -5.68 4.87 3.30
C ILE A 58 -4.45 4.38 4.04
N VAL A 59 -3.26 4.87 3.68
CA VAL A 59 -2.01 4.57 4.41
C VAL A 59 -2.18 4.98 5.87
N LYS A 60 -2.12 4.01 6.78
CA LYS A 60 -2.23 4.21 8.22
C LYS A 60 -0.89 4.11 8.92
N LYS A 61 -0.05 3.17 8.48
CA LYS A 61 1.23 2.89 9.12
C LYS A 61 2.27 2.46 8.10
N ILE A 62 3.49 2.95 8.30
CA ILE A 62 4.66 2.60 7.50
C ILE A 62 5.70 2.08 8.49
N VAL A 63 6.13 0.83 8.32
CA VAL A 63 7.19 0.20 9.10
C VAL A 63 8.42 0.07 8.21
N ILE A 64 9.55 0.54 8.70
CA ILE A 64 10.84 0.47 7.99
C ILE A 64 11.69 -0.59 8.66
N GLU A 65 12.20 -1.54 7.87
CA GLU A 65 13.10 -2.60 8.33
C GLU A 65 14.43 -2.49 7.58
N GLU A 66 15.51 -2.19 8.30
CA GLU A 66 16.86 -2.19 7.74
C GLU A 66 17.52 -3.55 7.94
N LYS A 67 17.83 -4.25 6.84
CA LYS A 67 18.53 -5.54 6.84
C LYS A 67 19.85 -5.39 6.09
N ILE A 68 20.76 -6.36 6.27
CA ILE A 68 22.07 -6.39 5.59
C ILE A 68 21.89 -6.39 4.07
N GLU A 69 20.80 -6.97 3.59
CA GLU A 69 20.45 -7.10 2.16
C GLU A 69 19.76 -5.84 1.59
N GLY A 70 19.34 -4.89 2.44
CA GLY A 70 18.68 -3.66 2.02
C GLY A 70 17.62 -3.16 3.01
N THR A 71 17.01 -2.02 2.69
CA THR A 71 15.91 -1.42 3.46
C THR A 71 14.56 -1.84 2.86
N PHE A 72 13.71 -2.40 3.70
CA PHE A 72 12.37 -2.86 3.34
C PHE A 72 11.30 -1.99 4.01
N LEU A 73 10.16 -1.89 3.37
CA LEU A 73 9.00 -1.15 3.84
C LEU A 73 7.78 -2.07 3.89
N THR A 74 7.11 -2.05 5.04
CA THR A 74 5.81 -2.67 5.23
C THR A 74 4.78 -1.58 5.46
N LEU A 75 3.79 -1.50 4.57
CA LEU A 75 2.78 -0.44 4.52
C LEU A 75 1.42 -1.03 4.84
N GLU A 76 0.79 -0.52 5.88
CA GLU A 76 -0.55 -0.93 6.30
C GLU A 76 -1.55 0.15 5.89
N PHE A 77 -2.55 -0.24 5.11
CA PHE A 77 -3.66 0.59 4.67
C PHE A 77 -4.95 0.08 5.27
N THR A 78 -5.82 0.95 5.76
CA THR A 78 -7.14 0.56 6.26
C THR A 78 -8.21 0.99 5.26
N ILE A 79 -9.20 0.13 5.00
CA ILE A 79 -10.35 0.32 4.09
C ILE A 79 -11.65 0.52 4.86
#